data_AF-A0A0F5VB03-F1
#
_entry.id   AF-A0A0F5VB03-F1
#
_cell.length_a   1.000
_cell.length_b   1.000
_cell.length_c   1.000
_cell.angle_alpha   90.00
_cell.angle_beta   90.00
_cell.angle_gamma   90.00
#
_symmetry.space_group_name_H-M   'P 1'
#
loop_
_entity.id
_entity.type
_entity.pdbx_description
1 polymer ?
#
loop_
_entity_poly.entity_id
_entity_poly.type
_entity_poly.pdbx_seq_one_letter_code
_entity_poly.pdbx_strand_id
1 'polypeptide(L)'
;MPGAFAHISAVNKASANTALAKLNVPQHVNKTLSQYQAFLEFGCVSPDYPYLAIGNHAQNKWADEMHYNEVGKLIATLIDLIKQLEDHNQKKAFAWLCGFVAHVAADITIHPVVELKVGPYTENAKDHRICEMHQDTYIWHKVMNLGNIGLADRVKENIGSCVDEHNDDSIDLIIYDVWQTALVAVYPHYAEECPPDINRWHHGFQTVVNHAEESHKLFAWARHVASAQGLTYPLPEEVNSEFVEGLQTPHGIQHYDEIFDRAVSTIQIFWEKTAEAVFENGATDFFKNWNLDTGFCEDGVLTAWETR
;
A
#
# COMPACT_ATOMS: atom_id res chain seq x y z
N MET A 1 4.62 -10.10 0.68
CA MET A 1 4.26 -8.76 1.18
C MET A 1 4.99 -8.41 2.49
N PRO A 2 6.33 -8.34 2.47
CA PRO A 2 7.00 -7.30 3.25
C PRO A 2 6.56 -5.90 2.75
N GLY A 3 6.70 -4.83 3.55
CA GLY A 3 6.34 -3.45 3.16
C GLY A 3 4.98 -2.97 3.67
N ALA A 4 4.07 -3.89 4.03
CA ALA A 4 2.71 -3.54 4.46
C ALA A 4 2.68 -2.60 5.69
N PHE A 5 3.65 -2.73 6.60
CA PHE A 5 3.71 -1.86 7.78
C PHE A 5 4.23 -0.46 7.47
N ALA A 6 5.18 -0.31 6.53
CA ALA A 6 5.58 0.98 6.02
C ALA A 6 4.41 1.68 5.32
N HIS A 7 3.64 0.96 4.49
CA HIS A 7 2.43 1.50 3.85
C HIS A 7 1.40 2.00 4.86
N ILE A 8 1.01 1.15 5.82
CA ILE A 8 0.04 1.53 6.86
C ILE A 8 0.59 2.68 7.73
N SER A 9 1.88 2.70 8.04
CA SER A 9 2.48 3.80 8.79
C SER A 9 2.45 5.10 7.98
N ALA A 10 2.76 5.04 6.68
CA ALA A 10 2.80 6.20 5.80
C ALA A 10 1.40 6.78 5.61
N VAL A 11 0.39 5.94 5.37
CA VAL A 11 -1.00 6.38 5.19
C VAL A 11 -1.55 7.00 6.47
N ASN A 12 -1.25 6.45 7.65
CA ASN A 12 -1.64 7.01 8.94
C ASN A 12 -0.94 8.35 9.23
N LYS A 13 0.35 8.46 8.90
CA LYS A 13 1.07 9.72 9.07
C LYS A 13 0.55 10.79 8.12
N ALA A 14 0.24 10.42 6.87
CA ALA A 14 -0.35 11.31 5.87
C ALA A 14 -1.78 11.74 6.25
N SER A 15 -2.56 10.86 6.87
CA SER A 15 -3.96 11.11 7.25
C SER A 15 -4.15 11.71 8.66
N ALA A 16 -3.07 11.98 9.40
CA ALA A 16 -3.15 12.66 10.68
C ALA A 16 -3.89 14.01 10.51
N ASN A 17 -4.76 14.40 11.45
CA ASN A 17 -5.58 15.61 11.31
C ASN A 17 -4.74 16.88 11.04
N THR A 18 -3.54 16.98 11.62
CA THR A 18 -2.60 18.08 11.38
C THR A 18 -1.96 18.06 9.99
N ALA A 19 -1.85 16.87 9.39
CA ALA A 19 -1.36 16.65 8.04
C ALA A 19 -2.46 16.95 7.00
N LEU A 20 -3.68 16.40 7.21
CA LEU A 20 -4.85 16.71 6.38
C LEU A 20 -5.15 18.20 6.31
N ALA A 21 -5.01 18.93 7.43
CA ALA A 21 -5.24 20.38 7.47
C ALA A 21 -4.29 21.19 6.58
N LYS A 22 -3.19 20.59 6.09
CA LYS A 22 -2.23 21.24 5.19
C LYS A 22 -2.46 20.93 3.71
N LEU A 23 -3.32 19.95 3.40
CA LEU A 23 -3.64 19.60 2.02
C LEU A 23 -4.38 20.74 1.34
N ASN A 24 -4.00 21.01 0.09
CA ASN A 24 -4.69 21.95 -0.79
C ASN A 24 -5.92 21.27 -1.45
N VAL A 25 -6.87 20.85 -0.61
CA VAL A 25 -8.12 20.21 -1.03
C VAL A 25 -9.33 20.87 -0.37
N PRO A 26 -10.54 20.74 -0.94
CA PRO A 26 -11.76 21.16 -0.26
C PRO A 26 -11.94 20.52 1.13
N GLN A 27 -12.53 21.26 2.07
CA GLN A 27 -12.70 20.79 3.46
C GLN A 27 -13.45 19.45 3.58
N HIS A 28 -14.38 19.17 2.68
CA HIS A 28 -15.14 17.91 2.69
C HIS A 28 -14.24 16.69 2.38
N VAL A 29 -13.16 16.87 1.60
CA VAL A 29 -12.16 15.83 1.32
C VAL A 29 -11.40 15.47 2.59
N ASN A 30 -10.86 16.48 3.30
CA ASN A 30 -10.19 16.28 4.58
C ASN A 30 -11.10 15.58 5.60
N LYS A 31 -12.36 15.99 5.67
CA LYS A 31 -13.36 15.33 6.53
C LYS A 31 -13.58 13.87 6.12
N THR A 32 -13.67 13.59 4.82
CA THR A 32 -13.85 12.23 4.29
C THR A 32 -12.67 11.33 4.67
N LEU A 33 -11.44 11.75 4.41
CA LEU A 33 -10.24 10.98 4.76
C LEU A 33 -10.10 10.74 6.27
N SER A 34 -10.52 11.71 7.10
CA SER A 34 -10.55 11.58 8.56
C SER A 34 -11.66 10.64 9.07
N GLN A 35 -12.81 10.58 8.39
CA GLN A 35 -13.96 9.76 8.80
C GLN A 35 -13.87 8.30 8.31
N TYR A 36 -13.30 8.07 7.14
CA TYR A 36 -13.24 6.76 6.50
C TYR A 36 -11.83 6.13 6.58
N GLN A 37 -11.16 6.28 7.73
CA GLN A 37 -9.79 5.79 7.94
C GLN A 37 -9.65 4.28 7.72
N ALA A 38 -10.66 3.48 8.08
CA ALA A 38 -10.64 2.04 7.85
C ALA A 38 -10.54 1.71 6.35
N PHE A 39 -11.32 2.40 5.50
CA PHE A 39 -11.26 2.25 4.05
C PHE A 39 -9.94 2.77 3.47
N LEU A 40 -9.39 3.84 4.05
CA LEU A 40 -8.08 4.36 3.68
C LEU A 40 -6.96 3.34 3.95
N GLU A 41 -6.94 2.71 5.12
CA GLU A 41 -5.99 1.63 5.43
C GLU A 41 -6.23 0.40 4.55
N PHE A 42 -7.49 0.02 4.32
CA PHE A 42 -7.84 -1.10 3.43
C PHE A 42 -7.31 -0.88 2.01
N GLY A 43 -7.56 0.30 1.43
CA GLY A 43 -7.04 0.64 0.10
C GLY A 43 -5.52 0.56 0.02
N CYS A 44 -4.82 0.96 1.08
CA CYS A 44 -3.37 0.99 1.14
C CYS A 44 -2.69 -0.39 1.08
N VAL A 45 -3.42 -1.46 1.39
CA VAL A 45 -2.91 -2.84 1.29
C VAL A 45 -3.56 -3.62 0.15
N SER A 46 -4.54 -3.02 -0.55
CA SER A 46 -5.31 -3.69 -1.59
C SER A 46 -4.48 -4.12 -2.82
N PRO A 47 -3.47 -3.37 -3.30
CA PRO A 47 -2.64 -3.84 -4.43
C PRO A 47 -1.93 -5.17 -4.16
N ASP A 48 -1.58 -5.44 -2.91
CA ASP A 48 -0.84 -6.64 -2.51
C ASP A 48 -1.72 -7.82 -2.08
N TYR A 49 -3.02 -7.58 -1.85
CA TYR A 49 -3.98 -8.61 -1.44
C TYR A 49 -3.91 -9.90 -2.26
N PRO A 50 -3.77 -9.87 -3.60
CA PRO A 50 -3.74 -11.09 -4.38
C PRO A 50 -2.60 -12.05 -4.00
N TYR A 51 -1.46 -11.56 -3.51
CA TYR A 51 -0.36 -12.41 -3.02
C TYR A 51 -0.77 -13.29 -1.82
N LEU A 52 -1.85 -12.92 -1.14
CA LEU A 52 -2.39 -13.62 0.02
C LEU A 52 -3.39 -14.72 -0.36
N ALA A 53 -3.65 -14.93 -1.65
CA ALA A 53 -4.34 -16.11 -2.14
C ALA A 53 -3.42 -17.35 -2.08
N ILE A 54 -3.03 -17.76 -0.87
CA ILE A 54 -2.00 -18.78 -0.61
C ILE A 54 -2.22 -20.03 -1.48
N GLY A 55 -1.19 -20.40 -2.24
CA GLY A 55 -1.20 -21.57 -3.13
C GLY A 55 -1.92 -21.37 -4.46
N ASN A 56 -2.42 -20.17 -4.76
CA ASN A 56 -3.08 -19.84 -6.02
C ASN A 56 -2.26 -18.81 -6.83
N HIS A 57 -1.25 -19.32 -7.55
CA HIS A 57 -0.37 -18.48 -8.38
C HIS A 57 -1.11 -17.64 -9.44
N ALA A 58 -2.23 -18.14 -9.96
CA ALA A 58 -3.04 -17.39 -10.90
C ALA A 58 -3.74 -16.20 -10.23
N GLN A 59 -4.15 -16.33 -8.96
CA GLN A 59 -4.65 -15.16 -8.23
C GLN A 59 -3.52 -14.19 -7.88
N ASN A 60 -2.35 -14.70 -7.47
CA ASN A 60 -1.20 -13.85 -7.13
C ASN A 60 -0.78 -12.89 -8.26
N LYS A 61 -0.86 -13.32 -9.53
CA LYS A 61 -0.51 -12.47 -10.69
C LYS A 61 -1.39 -11.22 -10.81
N TRP A 62 -2.55 -11.14 -10.17
CA TRP A 62 -3.30 -9.88 -10.10
C TRP A 62 -2.54 -8.78 -9.35
N ALA A 63 -1.69 -9.14 -8.39
CA ALA A 63 -0.79 -8.17 -7.78
C ALA A 63 0.23 -7.69 -8.80
N ASP A 64 0.88 -8.60 -9.55
CA ASP A 64 1.80 -8.24 -10.64
C ASP A 64 1.15 -7.28 -11.65
N GLU A 65 -0.09 -7.54 -12.08
CA GLU A 65 -0.82 -6.63 -12.98
C GLU A 65 -0.94 -5.23 -12.37
N MET A 66 -1.32 -5.12 -11.09
CA MET A 66 -1.43 -3.83 -10.37
C MET A 66 -0.09 -3.16 -10.06
N HIS A 67 1.04 -3.88 -10.12
CA HIS A 67 2.37 -3.36 -9.83
C HIS A 67 3.17 -2.99 -11.08
N TYR A 68 2.88 -3.58 -12.24
CA TYR A 68 3.73 -3.44 -13.43
C TYR A 68 3.02 -2.93 -14.67
N ASN A 69 1.72 -3.15 -14.79
CA ASN A 69 1.00 -2.93 -16.04
C ASN A 69 -0.07 -1.86 -15.83
N GLU A 70 -0.08 -0.81 -16.65
CA GLU A 70 -1.22 0.10 -16.76
C GLU A 70 -1.73 0.72 -15.42
N VAL A 71 -0.84 0.92 -14.43
CA VAL A 71 -1.19 1.40 -13.08
C VAL A 71 -1.94 2.73 -13.11
N GLY A 72 -1.49 3.68 -13.93
CA GLY A 72 -2.12 4.99 -14.08
C GLY A 72 -3.51 4.88 -14.73
N LYS A 73 -3.65 3.99 -15.71
CA LYS A 73 -4.93 3.69 -16.35
C LYS A 73 -5.91 3.01 -15.37
N LEU A 74 -5.42 2.15 -14.47
CA LEU A 74 -6.24 1.58 -13.40
C LEU A 74 -6.76 2.67 -12.45
N ILE A 75 -5.90 3.57 -12.00
CA ILE A 75 -6.30 4.70 -11.14
C ILE A 75 -7.34 5.59 -11.87
N ALA A 76 -7.11 5.93 -13.15
CA ALA A 76 -8.05 6.72 -13.93
C ALA A 76 -9.43 6.03 -14.07
N THR A 77 -9.43 4.71 -14.29
CA THR A 77 -10.67 3.91 -14.38
C THR A 77 -11.42 3.90 -13.04
N LEU A 78 -10.70 3.75 -11.92
CA LEU A 78 -11.28 3.82 -10.58
C LEU A 78 -11.90 5.20 -10.30
N ILE A 79 -11.21 6.28 -10.68
CA ILE A 79 -11.72 7.66 -10.57
C ILE A 79 -13.06 7.80 -11.32
N ASP A 80 -13.13 7.33 -12.57
CA ASP A 80 -14.34 7.44 -13.38
C ASP A 80 -15.54 6.66 -12.82
N LEU A 81 -15.30 5.49 -12.22
CA LEU A 81 -16.33 4.71 -11.53
C LEU A 81 -16.80 5.42 -10.25
N ILE A 82 -15.88 5.92 -9.43
CA ILE A 82 -16.19 6.58 -8.15
C ILE A 82 -16.98 7.87 -8.36
N LYS A 83 -16.71 8.61 -9.44
CA LYS A 83 -17.45 9.82 -9.82
C LYS A 83 -18.95 9.56 -10.07
N GLN A 84 -19.33 8.33 -10.41
CA GLN A 84 -20.70 7.95 -10.72
C GLN A 84 -21.49 7.47 -9.49
N LEU A 85 -20.83 7.28 -8.35
CA LEU A 85 -21.46 6.82 -7.13
C LEU A 85 -22.24 7.94 -6.42
N GLU A 86 -23.28 7.57 -5.68
CA GLU A 86 -23.97 8.49 -4.78
C GLU A 86 -23.07 8.94 -3.62
N ASP A 87 -23.32 10.13 -3.06
CA ASP A 87 -22.44 10.83 -2.12
C ASP A 87 -21.83 9.96 -0.99
N HIS A 88 -22.65 9.15 -0.31
CA HIS A 88 -22.14 8.27 0.76
C HIS A 88 -21.16 7.22 0.24
N ASN A 89 -21.52 6.54 -0.86
CA ASN A 89 -20.71 5.49 -1.47
C ASN A 89 -19.47 6.07 -2.15
N GLN A 90 -19.59 7.25 -2.75
CA GLN A 90 -18.48 7.99 -3.34
C GLN A 90 -17.42 8.32 -2.28
N LYS A 91 -17.81 8.85 -1.11
CA LYS A 91 -16.86 9.19 -0.03
C LYS A 91 -16.10 7.99 0.49
N LYS A 92 -16.80 6.88 0.69
CA LYS A 92 -16.22 5.60 1.12
C LYS A 92 -15.23 5.05 0.09
N ALA A 93 -15.65 4.97 -1.17
CA ALA A 93 -14.80 4.49 -2.26
C ALA A 93 -13.63 5.44 -2.58
N PHE A 94 -13.84 6.75 -2.44
CA PHE A 94 -12.78 7.76 -2.54
C PHE A 94 -11.72 7.57 -1.46
N ALA A 95 -12.10 7.34 -0.20
CA ALA A 95 -11.14 7.05 0.87
C ALA A 95 -10.34 5.78 0.57
N TRP A 96 -11.00 4.72 0.09
CA TRP A 96 -10.32 3.51 -0.37
C TRP A 96 -9.36 3.77 -1.54
N LEU A 97 -9.77 4.53 -2.55
CA LEU A 97 -8.90 4.90 -3.67
C LEU A 97 -7.69 5.72 -3.18
N CYS A 98 -7.86 6.66 -2.27
CA CYS A 98 -6.75 7.37 -1.65
C CYS A 98 -5.79 6.40 -0.95
N GLY A 99 -6.28 5.32 -0.36
CA GLY A 99 -5.44 4.26 0.19
C GLY A 99 -4.64 3.57 -0.91
N PHE A 100 -5.32 3.12 -1.96
CA PHE A 100 -4.69 2.47 -3.12
C PHE A 100 -3.60 3.35 -3.74
N VAL A 101 -3.90 4.63 -3.94
CA VAL A 101 -2.98 5.62 -4.49
C VAL A 101 -1.82 5.91 -3.51
N ALA A 102 -2.05 5.82 -2.19
CA ALA A 102 -1.00 5.97 -1.21
C ALA A 102 0.02 4.81 -1.26
N HIS A 103 -0.45 3.60 -1.53
CA HIS A 103 0.42 2.45 -1.79
C HIS A 103 1.34 2.72 -2.99
N VAL A 104 0.76 3.07 -4.13
CA VAL A 104 1.50 3.42 -5.36
C VAL A 104 2.52 4.53 -5.10
N ALA A 105 2.11 5.61 -4.44
CA ALA A 105 2.98 6.74 -4.11
C ALA A 105 4.16 6.35 -3.18
N ALA A 106 3.92 5.44 -2.24
CA ALA A 106 4.97 4.93 -1.36
C ALA A 106 5.97 4.07 -2.12
N ASP A 107 5.50 3.14 -2.95
CA ASP A 107 6.36 2.24 -3.73
C ASP A 107 7.28 2.99 -4.68
N ILE A 108 6.71 3.90 -5.49
CA ILE A 108 7.52 4.69 -6.44
C ILE A 108 8.52 5.62 -5.73
N THR A 109 8.34 5.85 -4.43
CA THR A 109 9.29 6.59 -3.60
C THR A 109 10.35 5.67 -3.00
N ILE A 110 9.95 4.54 -2.41
CA ILE A 110 10.80 3.69 -1.56
C ILE A 110 11.57 2.66 -2.39
N HIS A 111 10.93 1.97 -3.33
CA HIS A 111 11.55 0.88 -4.08
C HIS A 111 12.77 1.28 -4.93
N PRO A 112 12.87 2.50 -5.53
CA PRO A 112 14.12 2.94 -6.13
C PRO A 112 15.31 2.91 -5.16
N VAL A 113 15.07 3.18 -3.87
CA VAL A 113 16.11 3.14 -2.82
C VAL A 113 16.42 1.71 -2.41
N VAL A 114 15.42 0.84 -2.32
CA VAL A 114 15.61 -0.59 -2.06
C VAL A 114 16.43 -1.21 -3.18
N GLU A 115 16.10 -0.93 -4.44
CA GLU A 115 16.84 -1.43 -5.60
C GLU A 115 18.29 -0.94 -5.62
N LEU A 116 18.55 0.33 -5.28
CA LEU A 116 19.92 0.83 -5.10
C LEU A 116 20.68 0.14 -3.96
N LYS A 117 19.98 -0.32 -2.93
CA LYS A 117 20.59 -0.97 -1.76
C LYS A 117 20.90 -2.45 -1.99
N VAL A 118 19.99 -3.20 -2.62
CA VAL A 118 20.08 -4.67 -2.74
C VAL A 118 20.11 -5.19 -4.18
N GLY A 119 20.03 -4.31 -5.19
CA GLY A 119 20.02 -4.68 -6.61
C GLY A 119 18.60 -4.96 -7.15
N PRO A 120 18.45 -5.34 -8.43
CA PRO A 120 17.14 -5.57 -9.06
C PRO A 120 16.32 -6.69 -8.40
N TYR A 121 15.00 -6.50 -8.26
CA TYR A 121 14.10 -7.44 -7.58
C TYR A 121 14.15 -8.86 -8.16
N THR A 122 14.14 -8.99 -9.49
CA THR A 122 14.12 -10.27 -10.20
C THR A 122 15.31 -11.18 -9.86
N GLU A 123 16.44 -10.60 -9.49
CA GLU A 123 17.67 -11.31 -9.10
C GLU A 123 17.82 -11.39 -7.57
N ASN A 124 17.20 -10.47 -6.81
CA ASN A 124 17.46 -10.24 -5.39
C ASN A 124 16.20 -10.26 -4.51
N ALA A 125 15.11 -10.93 -4.94
CA ALA A 125 13.81 -10.92 -4.25
C ALA A 125 13.87 -11.27 -2.73
N LYS A 126 14.82 -12.13 -2.33
CA LYS A 126 15.04 -12.44 -0.91
C LYS A 126 15.63 -11.25 -0.15
N ASP A 127 16.61 -10.57 -0.73
CA ASP A 127 17.31 -9.46 -0.09
C ASP A 127 16.44 -8.19 -0.08
N HIS A 128 15.61 -7.99 -1.11
CA HIS A 128 14.49 -7.03 -1.09
C HIS A 128 13.60 -7.23 0.12
N ARG A 129 13.07 -8.45 0.25
CA ARG A 129 12.20 -8.81 1.37
C ARG A 129 12.85 -8.58 2.73
N ILE A 130 14.14 -8.90 2.87
CA ILE A 130 14.86 -8.66 4.12
C ILE A 130 14.98 -7.15 4.38
N CYS A 131 15.40 -6.36 3.39
CA CYS A 131 15.51 -4.90 3.50
C CYS A 131 14.20 -4.26 3.93
N GLU A 132 13.11 -4.57 3.24
CA GLU A 132 11.76 -4.05 3.51
C GLU A 132 11.27 -4.45 4.90
N MET A 133 11.51 -5.69 5.35
CA MET A 133 11.10 -6.12 6.70
C MET A 133 11.85 -5.38 7.81
N HIS A 134 13.13 -5.04 7.60
CA HIS A 134 13.88 -4.22 8.55
C HIS A 134 13.37 -2.77 8.57
N GLN A 135 13.07 -2.21 7.40
CA GLN A 135 12.51 -0.86 7.25
C GLN A 135 11.11 -0.75 7.86
N ASP A 136 10.26 -1.76 7.64
CA ASP A 136 8.94 -1.92 8.27
C ASP A 136 9.05 -1.93 9.79
N THR A 137 9.87 -2.82 10.35
CA THR A 137 10.06 -2.90 11.81
C THR A 137 10.54 -1.55 12.35
N TYR A 138 11.51 -0.91 11.69
CA TYR A 138 12.02 0.39 12.12
C TYR A 138 10.93 1.45 12.19
N ILE A 139 10.20 1.65 11.08
CA ILE A 139 9.24 2.75 10.97
C ILE A 139 7.98 2.50 11.80
N TRP A 140 7.54 1.25 11.87
CA TRP A 140 6.36 0.88 12.62
C TRP A 140 6.53 1.19 14.11
N HIS A 141 7.65 0.78 14.71
CA HIS A 141 7.95 1.08 16.11
C HIS A 141 8.04 2.58 16.38
N LYS A 142 8.62 3.32 15.44
CA LYS A 142 8.82 4.76 15.57
C LYS A 142 7.54 5.58 15.38
N VAL A 143 6.72 5.26 14.38
CA VAL A 143 5.55 6.05 13.98
C VAL A 143 4.32 5.63 14.77
N MET A 144 4.10 4.33 14.94
CA MET A 144 2.86 3.83 15.55
C MET A 144 2.92 3.85 17.07
N ASN A 145 4.11 3.67 17.66
CA ASN A 145 4.34 3.76 19.11
C ASN A 145 3.34 2.92 19.95
N LEU A 146 2.87 1.78 19.41
CA LEU A 146 1.77 0.98 19.99
C LEU A 146 2.22 -0.03 21.07
N GLY A 147 3.50 -0.07 21.47
CA GLY A 147 4.00 -1.11 22.37
C GLY A 147 3.97 -2.51 21.73
N ASN A 148 4.09 -3.57 22.54
CA ASN A 148 4.24 -4.97 22.08
C ASN A 148 2.90 -5.69 21.79
N ILE A 149 1.76 -5.07 22.08
CA ILE A 149 0.42 -5.68 21.94
C ILE A 149 -0.46 -4.69 21.17
N GLY A 150 -0.96 -5.08 19.99
CA GLY A 150 -1.92 -4.28 19.22
C GLY A 150 -1.70 -4.26 17.69
N LEU A 151 -0.69 -4.95 17.17
CA LEU A 151 -0.35 -4.97 15.72
C LEU A 151 -1.47 -5.58 14.87
N ALA A 152 -1.83 -6.82 15.17
CA ALA A 152 -2.84 -7.57 14.42
C ALA A 152 -4.24 -7.19 14.87
N ASP A 153 -4.48 -7.00 16.17
CA ASP A 153 -5.79 -6.54 16.68
C ASP A 153 -6.25 -5.24 16.01
N ARG A 154 -5.39 -4.21 15.91
CA ARG A 154 -5.79 -2.95 15.27
C ARG A 154 -6.02 -3.10 13.78
N VAL A 155 -5.13 -3.81 13.08
CA VAL A 155 -5.25 -4.04 11.64
C VAL A 155 -6.51 -4.87 11.34
N LYS A 156 -6.79 -5.88 12.17
CA LYS A 156 -7.99 -6.71 12.10
C LYS A 156 -9.25 -5.92 12.43
N GLU A 157 -9.25 -5.10 13.47
CA GLU A 157 -10.39 -4.27 13.86
C GLU A 157 -10.69 -3.20 12.80
N ASN A 158 -9.67 -2.52 12.26
CA ASN A 158 -9.86 -1.49 11.25
C ASN A 158 -10.19 -2.08 9.88
N ILE A 159 -9.28 -2.85 9.28
CA ILE A 159 -9.48 -3.36 7.91
C ILE A 159 -10.56 -4.44 7.88
N GLY A 160 -10.65 -5.28 8.92
CA GLY A 160 -11.73 -6.26 9.05
C GLY A 160 -13.11 -5.65 9.32
N SER A 161 -13.22 -4.33 9.58
CA SER A 161 -14.51 -3.64 9.60
C SER A 161 -14.99 -3.18 8.21
N CYS A 162 -14.16 -3.30 7.18
CA CYS A 162 -14.49 -2.91 5.79
C CYS A 162 -15.18 -4.05 5.03
N VAL A 163 -16.21 -4.64 5.65
CA VAL A 163 -16.90 -5.85 5.18
C VAL A 163 -18.33 -5.56 4.74
N ASP A 164 -18.93 -6.50 4.02
CA ASP A 164 -20.34 -6.47 3.65
C ASP A 164 -21.21 -6.49 4.92
N GLU A 165 -22.22 -5.61 5.00
CA GLU A 165 -23.17 -5.49 6.12
C GLU A 165 -23.96 -6.79 6.41
N HIS A 166 -23.99 -7.72 5.46
CA HIS A 166 -24.69 -9.00 5.52
C HIS A 166 -23.74 -10.20 5.49
N ASN A 167 -22.44 -9.98 5.28
CA ASN A 167 -21.45 -11.05 5.23
C ASN A 167 -20.04 -10.56 5.60
N ASP A 168 -19.67 -10.69 6.87
CA ASP A 168 -18.35 -10.30 7.41
C ASP A 168 -17.16 -11.05 6.76
N ASP A 169 -17.45 -12.11 6.00
CA ASP A 169 -16.49 -12.88 5.21
C ASP A 169 -16.20 -12.24 3.83
N SER A 170 -16.96 -11.23 3.42
CA SER A 170 -16.80 -10.52 2.15
C SER A 170 -16.47 -9.05 2.39
N ILE A 171 -15.70 -8.44 1.49
CA ILE A 171 -15.45 -7.00 1.58
C ILE A 171 -16.72 -6.21 1.26
N ASP A 172 -16.73 -4.94 1.66
CA ASP A 172 -17.79 -3.99 1.32
C ASP A 172 -18.18 -4.05 -0.17
N LEU A 173 -19.48 -4.23 -0.46
CA LEU A 173 -20.01 -4.43 -1.81
C LEU A 173 -19.66 -3.30 -2.79
N ILE A 174 -19.62 -2.05 -2.33
CA ILE A 174 -19.29 -0.92 -3.20
C ILE A 174 -17.82 -0.98 -3.59
N ILE A 175 -16.94 -1.33 -2.66
CA ILE A 175 -15.52 -1.48 -2.94
C ILE A 175 -15.29 -2.68 -3.85
N TYR A 176 -15.97 -3.79 -3.60
CA TYR A 176 -15.93 -4.98 -4.46
C TYR A 176 -16.30 -4.63 -5.90
N ASP A 177 -17.47 -4.02 -6.11
CA ASP A 177 -17.99 -3.70 -7.44
C ASP A 177 -17.07 -2.74 -8.20
N VAL A 178 -16.61 -1.67 -7.53
CA VAL A 178 -15.70 -0.68 -8.13
C VAL A 178 -14.37 -1.34 -8.53
N TRP A 179 -13.77 -2.09 -7.61
CA TRP A 179 -12.46 -2.68 -7.82
C TRP A 179 -12.50 -3.78 -8.88
N GLN A 180 -13.47 -4.69 -8.81
CA GLN A 180 -13.66 -5.74 -9.80
C GLN A 180 -13.92 -5.15 -11.19
N THR A 181 -14.81 -4.15 -11.29
CA THR A 181 -15.12 -3.52 -12.58
C THR A 181 -13.90 -2.87 -13.20
N ALA A 182 -13.09 -2.16 -12.40
CA ALA A 182 -11.86 -1.53 -12.89
C ALA A 182 -10.82 -2.56 -13.34
N LEU A 183 -10.59 -3.63 -12.56
CA LEU A 183 -9.65 -4.69 -12.91
C LEU A 183 -10.03 -5.36 -14.24
N VAL A 184 -11.30 -5.73 -14.40
CA VAL A 184 -11.79 -6.37 -15.64
C VAL A 184 -11.70 -5.43 -16.84
N ALA A 185 -11.98 -4.13 -16.64
CA ALA A 185 -11.89 -3.14 -17.72
C ALA A 185 -10.45 -2.87 -18.18
N VAL A 186 -9.49 -2.87 -17.25
CA VAL A 186 -8.09 -2.53 -17.54
C VAL A 186 -7.29 -3.73 -18.02
N TYR A 187 -7.55 -4.91 -17.44
CA TYR A 187 -6.83 -6.16 -17.73
C TYR A 187 -7.77 -7.25 -18.28
N PRO A 188 -8.50 -6.99 -19.40
CA PRO A 188 -9.55 -7.90 -19.87
C PRO A 188 -9.01 -9.28 -20.26
N HIS A 189 -7.82 -9.34 -20.86
CA HIS A 189 -7.19 -10.61 -21.23
C HIS A 189 -6.92 -11.47 -20.00
N TYR A 190 -6.40 -10.89 -18.92
CA TYR A 190 -6.13 -11.66 -17.71
C TYR A 190 -7.41 -12.01 -16.95
N ALA A 191 -8.41 -11.13 -16.97
CA ALA A 191 -9.73 -11.40 -16.42
C ALA A 191 -10.43 -12.60 -17.10
N GLU A 192 -10.24 -12.79 -18.41
CA GLU A 192 -10.76 -13.96 -19.14
C GLU A 192 -10.07 -15.26 -18.70
N GLU A 193 -8.76 -15.23 -18.45
CA GLU A 193 -7.99 -16.40 -17.99
C GLU A 193 -8.28 -16.74 -16.52
N CYS A 194 -8.33 -15.73 -15.66
CA CYS A 194 -8.42 -15.85 -14.21
C CYS A 194 -9.20 -14.67 -13.64
N PRO A 195 -10.53 -14.76 -13.52
CA PRO A 195 -11.34 -13.69 -12.93
C PRO A 195 -10.83 -13.29 -11.53
N PRO A 196 -10.82 -12.00 -11.18
CA PRO A 196 -10.33 -11.55 -9.88
C PRO A 196 -11.24 -12.07 -8.75
N ASP A 197 -10.65 -12.70 -7.73
CA ASP A 197 -11.35 -13.24 -6.56
C ASP A 197 -11.02 -12.42 -5.31
N ILE A 198 -11.57 -11.21 -5.26
CA ILE A 198 -11.25 -10.21 -4.23
C ILE A 198 -11.58 -10.72 -2.81
N ASN A 199 -12.70 -11.41 -2.65
CA ASN A 199 -13.10 -11.95 -1.34
C ASN A 199 -12.12 -13.04 -0.87
N ARG A 200 -11.63 -13.90 -1.78
CA ARG A 200 -10.56 -14.85 -1.43
C ARG A 200 -9.28 -14.14 -1.00
N TRP A 201 -8.92 -13.03 -1.64
CA TRP A 201 -7.75 -12.25 -1.24
C TRP A 201 -7.93 -11.67 0.17
N HIS A 202 -9.11 -11.13 0.45
CA HIS A 202 -9.46 -10.61 1.79
C HIS A 202 -9.43 -11.70 2.86
N HIS A 203 -9.97 -12.89 2.57
CA HIS A 203 -9.85 -14.04 3.47
C HIS A 203 -8.39 -14.45 3.73
N GLY A 204 -7.55 -14.42 2.69
CA GLY A 204 -6.12 -14.61 2.81
C GLY A 204 -5.49 -13.61 3.77
N PHE A 205 -5.85 -12.33 3.64
CA PHE A 205 -5.45 -11.26 4.54
C PHE A 205 -5.87 -11.49 5.99
N GLN A 206 -7.15 -11.73 6.23
CA GLN A 206 -7.67 -12.04 7.57
C GLN A 206 -6.94 -13.24 8.19
N THR A 207 -6.66 -14.28 7.38
CA THR A 207 -5.91 -15.46 7.82
C THR A 207 -4.48 -15.10 8.22
N VAL A 208 -3.74 -14.36 7.39
CA VAL A 208 -2.34 -13.99 7.69
C VAL A 208 -2.26 -13.08 8.92
N VAL A 209 -3.16 -12.10 9.05
CA VAL A 209 -3.21 -11.23 10.23
C VAL A 209 -3.47 -12.04 11.50
N ASN A 210 -4.42 -12.99 11.47
CA ASN A 210 -4.68 -13.90 12.60
C ASN A 210 -3.45 -14.76 12.98
N HIS A 211 -2.65 -15.21 12.00
CA HIS A 211 -1.47 -16.06 12.27
C HIS A 211 -0.20 -15.26 12.63
N ALA A 212 -0.08 -14.00 12.22
CA ALA A 212 1.04 -13.13 12.59
C ALA A 212 1.13 -12.98 14.12
N GLU A 213 -0.01 -12.93 14.82
CA GLU A 213 -0.09 -12.98 16.29
C GLU A 213 0.60 -14.20 16.90
N GLU A 214 0.54 -15.34 16.21
CA GLU A 214 1.09 -16.61 16.71
C GLU A 214 2.59 -16.72 16.47
N SER A 215 3.13 -16.04 15.45
CA SER A 215 4.57 -16.05 15.13
C SER A 215 5.45 -15.44 16.23
N HIS A 216 4.91 -14.53 17.05
CA HIS A 216 5.56 -14.03 18.27
C HIS A 216 5.81 -15.13 19.32
N LYS A 217 5.26 -16.34 19.15
CA LYS A 217 5.44 -17.50 20.02
C LYS A 217 6.60 -18.42 19.60
N LEU A 218 7.33 -18.12 18.51
CA LEU A 218 8.51 -18.89 18.09
C LEU A 218 9.68 -18.75 19.08
N PHE A 219 10.44 -19.84 19.30
CA PHE A 219 11.66 -19.80 20.11
C PHE A 219 12.69 -18.82 19.51
N ALA A 220 13.38 -18.05 20.35
CA ALA A 220 14.23 -16.92 19.95
C ALA A 220 15.25 -17.22 18.84
N TRP A 221 15.92 -18.38 18.88
CA TRP A 221 16.90 -18.78 17.86
C TRP A 221 16.26 -19.14 16.51
N ALA A 222 15.08 -19.79 16.52
CA ALA A 222 14.34 -20.15 15.31
C ALA A 222 13.79 -18.89 14.62
N ARG A 223 13.39 -17.89 15.41
CA ARG A 223 12.99 -16.57 14.90
C ARG A 223 14.17 -15.81 14.30
N HIS A 224 15.33 -15.79 14.96
CA HIS A 224 16.51 -15.09 14.44
C HIS A 224 16.97 -15.66 13.09
N VAL A 225 16.96 -16.99 12.95
CA VAL A 225 17.25 -17.67 11.67
C VAL A 225 16.15 -17.40 10.65
N ALA A 226 14.88 -17.46 11.03
CA ALA A 226 13.76 -17.15 10.15
C ALA A 226 13.86 -15.69 9.64
N SER A 227 14.23 -14.73 10.49
CA SER A 227 14.38 -13.32 10.11
C SER A 227 15.56 -13.10 9.15
N ALA A 228 16.72 -13.72 9.41
CA ALA A 228 17.85 -13.70 8.49
C ALA A 228 17.58 -14.37 7.12
N GLN A 229 16.50 -15.16 7.02
CA GLN A 229 16.01 -15.73 5.77
C GLN A 229 14.82 -14.94 5.17
N GLY A 230 14.40 -13.84 5.80
CA GLY A 230 13.23 -13.04 5.42
C GLY A 230 11.89 -13.76 5.63
N LEU A 231 11.82 -14.72 6.56
CA LEU A 231 10.62 -15.53 6.84
C LEU A 231 9.78 -14.96 8.01
N THR A 232 10.35 -14.06 8.83
CA THR A 232 9.65 -13.35 9.91
C THR A 232 10.28 -11.99 10.16
N TYR A 233 9.51 -11.01 10.64
CA TYR A 233 10.00 -9.67 10.95
C TYR A 233 11.12 -9.73 12.01
N PRO A 234 12.18 -8.91 11.88
CA PRO A 234 13.14 -8.71 12.96
C PRO A 234 12.47 -8.01 14.13
N LEU A 235 12.98 -8.23 15.34
CA LEU A 235 12.63 -7.37 16.47
C LEU A 235 13.18 -5.95 16.30
N PRO A 236 12.61 -4.95 17.01
CA PRO A 236 13.14 -3.58 17.00
C PRO A 236 14.64 -3.50 17.33
N GLU A 237 15.15 -4.29 18.29
CA GLU A 237 16.59 -4.34 18.59
C GLU A 237 17.42 -5.12 17.57
N GLU A 238 16.78 -5.88 16.68
CA GLU A 238 17.40 -6.67 15.61
C GLU A 238 17.40 -5.91 14.27
N VAL A 239 16.88 -4.67 14.23
CA VAL A 239 16.90 -3.83 13.02
C VAL A 239 18.35 -3.60 12.59
N ASN A 240 18.70 -4.03 11.38
CA ASN A 240 20.01 -3.79 10.80
C ASN A 240 20.11 -2.33 10.33
N SER A 241 21.02 -1.57 10.92
CA SER A 241 21.22 -0.15 10.60
C SER A 241 21.62 0.08 9.15
N GLU A 242 22.21 -0.89 8.46
CA GLU A 242 22.56 -0.74 7.04
C GLU A 242 21.35 -0.61 6.09
N PHE A 243 20.14 -0.98 6.55
CA PHE A 243 18.89 -0.80 5.80
C PHE A 243 18.15 0.50 6.19
N VAL A 244 18.71 1.28 7.11
CA VAL A 244 18.08 2.49 7.68
C VAL A 244 19.00 3.71 7.53
N GLU A 245 20.29 3.54 7.77
CA GLU A 245 21.30 4.59 7.75
C GLU A 245 22.07 4.60 6.43
N GLY A 246 22.42 5.80 5.96
CA GLY A 246 23.36 5.95 4.84
C GLY A 246 22.87 5.37 3.51
N LEU A 247 21.56 5.35 3.26
CA LEU A 247 20.96 4.80 2.05
C LEU A 247 21.26 5.69 0.84
N GLN A 248 21.64 5.08 -0.27
CA GLN A 248 21.79 5.79 -1.54
C GLN A 248 20.41 6.09 -2.12
N THR A 249 20.16 7.34 -2.48
CA THR A 249 18.94 7.78 -3.13
C THR A 249 19.26 8.58 -4.39
N PRO A 250 18.27 8.83 -5.26
CA PRO A 250 18.42 9.76 -6.39
C PRO A 250 18.89 11.18 -5.97
N HIS A 251 18.72 11.56 -4.70
CA HIS A 251 19.13 12.86 -4.15
C HIS A 251 20.39 12.82 -3.29
N GLY A 252 21.11 11.70 -3.27
CA GLY A 252 22.34 11.51 -2.49
C GLY A 252 22.12 10.55 -1.33
N ILE A 253 22.98 10.65 -0.32
CA ILE A 253 22.89 9.77 0.86
C ILE A 253 21.86 10.33 1.82
N GLN A 254 20.87 9.52 2.22
CA GLN A 254 19.83 9.92 3.16
C GLN A 254 19.58 8.84 4.22
N HIS A 255 19.02 9.26 5.34
CA HIS A 255 18.46 8.34 6.32
C HIS A 255 17.05 7.89 5.88
N TYR A 256 16.63 6.68 6.26
CA TYR A 256 15.32 6.13 5.89
C TYR A 256 14.14 7.00 6.34
N ASP A 257 14.28 7.75 7.44
CA ASP A 257 13.29 8.76 7.85
C ASP A 257 13.01 9.80 6.78
N GLU A 258 14.04 10.28 6.09
CA GLU A 258 13.89 11.31 5.06
C GLU A 258 13.20 10.73 3.82
N ILE A 259 13.49 9.47 3.50
CA ILE A 259 12.85 8.72 2.42
C ILE A 259 11.38 8.47 2.75
N PHE A 260 11.09 8.08 3.99
CA PHE A 260 9.72 7.87 4.47
C PHE A 260 8.92 9.18 4.52
N ASP A 261 9.51 10.27 4.98
CA ASP A 261 8.87 11.60 4.97
C ASP A 261 8.61 12.10 3.55
N ARG A 262 9.50 11.76 2.60
CA ARG A 262 9.25 11.97 1.17
C ARG A 262 8.06 11.14 0.70
N ALA A 263 7.99 9.85 1.04
CA ALA A 263 6.85 9.00 0.66
C ALA A 263 5.53 9.58 1.18
N VAL A 264 5.50 10.03 2.44
CA VAL A 264 4.33 10.72 3.02
C VAL A 264 3.98 11.99 2.26
N SER A 265 4.98 12.78 1.85
CA SER A 265 4.75 14.00 1.05
C SER A 265 4.23 13.67 -0.35
N THR A 266 4.76 12.62 -0.99
CA THR A 266 4.28 12.11 -2.29
C THR A 266 2.83 11.65 -2.19
N ILE A 267 2.47 10.90 -1.14
CA ILE A 267 1.09 10.47 -0.86
C ILE A 267 0.14 11.67 -0.82
N GLN A 268 0.53 12.73 -0.11
CA GLN A 268 -0.28 13.95 0.03
C GLN A 268 -0.51 14.65 -1.31
N ILE A 269 0.53 14.79 -2.14
CA ILE A 269 0.42 15.35 -3.49
C ILE A 269 -0.53 14.50 -4.34
N PHE A 270 -0.41 13.18 -4.27
CA PHE A 270 -1.26 12.26 -5.02
C PHE A 270 -2.71 12.32 -4.53
N TRP A 271 -2.97 12.50 -3.23
CA TRP A 271 -4.32 12.72 -2.71
C TRP A 271 -4.93 14.04 -3.19
N GLU A 272 -4.16 15.11 -3.27
CA GLU A 272 -4.61 16.38 -3.86
C GLU A 272 -5.05 16.17 -5.32
N LYS A 273 -4.24 15.46 -6.11
CA LYS A 273 -4.55 15.14 -7.51
C LYS A 273 -5.75 14.21 -7.66
N THR A 274 -5.88 13.23 -6.77
CA THR A 274 -7.03 12.31 -6.75
C THR A 274 -8.31 13.07 -6.41
N ALA A 275 -8.27 13.97 -5.42
CA ALA A 275 -9.39 14.80 -5.03
C ALA A 275 -9.83 15.76 -6.15
N GLU A 276 -8.87 16.41 -6.81
CA GLU A 276 -9.10 17.26 -7.98
C GLU A 276 -9.82 16.48 -9.10
N ALA A 277 -9.34 15.27 -9.42
CA ALA A 277 -9.92 14.43 -10.47
C ALA A 277 -11.35 13.95 -10.15
N VAL A 278 -11.60 13.55 -8.89
CA VAL A 278 -12.90 13.03 -8.46
C VAL A 278 -13.93 14.14 -8.26
N PHE A 279 -13.59 15.21 -7.52
CA PHE A 279 -14.58 16.21 -7.08
C PHE A 279 -14.63 17.46 -7.95
N GLU A 280 -13.57 17.74 -8.72
CA GLU A 280 -13.46 18.97 -9.53
C GLU A 280 -13.36 18.68 -11.03
N ASN A 281 -13.46 17.41 -11.45
CA ASN A 281 -13.23 16.95 -12.82
C ASN A 281 -11.85 17.31 -13.38
N GLY A 282 -10.83 17.30 -12.52
CA GLY A 282 -9.43 17.42 -12.92
C GLY A 282 -8.98 16.31 -13.88
N ALA A 283 -7.90 16.58 -14.61
CA ALA A 283 -7.29 15.62 -15.52
C ALA A 283 -6.58 14.49 -14.77
N THR A 284 -6.56 13.29 -15.36
CA THR A 284 -5.88 12.10 -14.79
C THR A 284 -4.50 11.87 -15.37
N ASP A 285 -4.00 12.73 -16.28
CA ASP A 285 -2.68 12.58 -16.95
C ASP A 285 -1.49 12.62 -15.98
N PHE A 286 -1.72 13.06 -14.74
CA PHE A 286 -0.77 12.98 -13.64
C PHE A 286 -0.46 11.53 -13.24
N PHE A 287 -1.45 10.64 -13.33
CA PHE A 287 -1.29 9.23 -12.97
C PHE A 287 -0.65 8.46 -14.13
N LYS A 288 0.63 8.15 -13.98
CA LYS A 288 1.45 7.45 -14.97
C LYS A 288 1.39 5.94 -14.79
N ASN A 289 1.86 5.20 -15.78
CA ASN A 289 2.04 3.76 -15.70
C ASN A 289 3.41 3.45 -15.08
N TRP A 290 3.46 3.43 -13.75
CA TRP A 290 4.66 3.09 -12.99
C TRP A 290 4.89 1.59 -12.92
N ASN A 291 6.16 1.20 -12.93
CA ASN A 291 6.62 -0.07 -12.38
C ASN A 291 6.92 0.15 -10.90
N LEU A 292 6.12 -0.45 -10.02
CA LEU A 292 6.19 -0.20 -8.58
C LEU A 292 7.48 -0.72 -7.95
N ASP A 293 8.09 -1.80 -8.45
CA ASP A 293 9.37 -2.34 -7.93
C ASP A 293 10.58 -1.46 -8.22
N THR A 294 10.49 -0.58 -9.21
CA THR A 294 11.61 0.27 -9.66
C THR A 294 11.33 1.76 -9.50
N GLY A 295 10.05 2.13 -9.32
CA GLY A 295 9.53 3.49 -9.26
C GLY A 295 9.56 4.29 -10.57
N PHE A 296 10.01 3.71 -11.67
CA PHE A 296 10.00 4.37 -12.98
C PHE A 296 8.62 4.35 -13.63
N CYS A 297 8.21 5.46 -14.24
CA CYS A 297 7.08 5.49 -15.16
C CYS A 297 7.47 5.00 -16.57
N GLU A 298 6.48 4.93 -17.46
CA GLU A 298 6.61 4.56 -18.88
C GLU A 298 7.60 5.45 -19.66
N ASP A 299 7.83 6.68 -19.21
CA ASP A 299 8.80 7.61 -19.80
C ASP A 299 10.23 7.43 -19.27
N GLY A 300 10.45 6.47 -18.36
CA GLY A 300 11.75 6.22 -17.72
C GLY A 300 12.12 7.26 -16.67
N VAL A 301 11.13 7.84 -16.00
CA VAL A 301 11.30 8.90 -14.99
C VAL A 301 10.89 8.42 -13.59
N LEU A 302 11.69 8.75 -12.57
CA LEU A 302 11.34 8.56 -11.17
C LEU A 302 10.50 9.74 -10.66
N THR A 303 9.19 9.72 -10.92
CA THR A 303 8.29 10.87 -10.66
C THR A 303 8.37 11.40 -9.22
N ALA A 304 8.46 10.51 -8.21
CA ALA A 304 8.58 10.90 -6.80
C ALA A 304 9.91 11.57 -6.42
N TRP A 305 10.89 11.53 -7.34
CA TRP A 305 12.24 12.03 -7.15
C TRP A 305 12.61 13.16 -8.11
N GLU A 306 11.67 13.71 -8.90
CA GLU A 306 11.97 14.81 -9.81
C GLU A 306 12.25 16.15 -9.10
N THR A 307 11.64 16.36 -7.92
CA THR A 307 11.79 17.60 -7.14
C THR A 307 12.50 17.34 -5.82
N ARG A 308 13.55 18.12 -5.54
CA ARG A 308 14.32 18.05 -4.29
C ARG A 308 13.52 18.56 -3.11
#